data_AF-D8DX42-F1
#
_entry.id   AF-D8DX42-F1
#
_cell.length_a   1.000
_cell.length_b   1.000
_cell.length_c   1.000
_cell.angle_alpha   90.00
_cell.angle_beta   90.00
_cell.angle_gamma   90.00
#
_symmetry.space_group_name_H-M   'P 1'
#
loop_
_entity.id
_entity.type
_entity.pdbx_description
1 polymer ?
#
loop_
_entity_poly.entity_id
_entity_poly.type
_entity_poly.pdbx_seq_one_letter_code
_entity_poly.pdbx_strand_id
1 'polypeptide(L)'
;MLSAAELLGTAHQRPQQFSVMTTFPKRRVVSTRNVTIDWYYRDGLPEEALITKNTETGTIRISNPLLTAADLVQYQQHEGGLSRVATILEELSEQIDINKQFAPLATYVKKVVWQRGYILENVVEEKNLADDLYEQLRASLGYLKYQPLSTSTEDNPSNRDIRWKININVEIETDDI
;
A
#
# COMPACT_ATOMS: atom_id res chain seq x y z
N MET A 1 -5.07 -6.12 -2.57
CA MET A 1 -4.42 -5.55 -1.38
C MET A 1 -4.20 -6.64 -0.35
N LEU A 2 -5.14 -6.88 0.55
CA LEU A 2 -4.93 -7.85 1.64
C LEU A 2 -4.77 -9.27 1.11
N SER A 3 -5.63 -9.68 0.17
CA SER A 3 -5.49 -10.97 -0.52
C SER A 3 -4.19 -11.08 -1.33
N ALA A 4 -3.65 -9.95 -1.84
CA ALA A 4 -2.38 -9.97 -2.55
C ALA A 4 -1.20 -10.13 -1.57
N ALA A 5 -1.23 -9.44 -0.44
CA ALA A 5 -0.26 -9.59 0.66
C ALA A 5 -0.24 -11.03 1.19
N GLU A 6 -1.42 -11.62 1.43
CA GLU A 6 -1.53 -13.04 1.80
C GLU A 6 -0.90 -13.98 0.77
N LEU A 7 -1.18 -13.77 -0.52
CA LEU A 7 -0.62 -14.59 -1.61
C LEU A 7 0.88 -14.33 -1.88
N LEU A 8 1.41 -13.22 -1.36
CA LEU A 8 2.84 -12.92 -1.27
C LEU A 8 3.48 -13.51 0.00
N GLY A 9 2.68 -14.04 0.92
CA GLY A 9 3.15 -14.67 2.15
C GLY A 9 3.33 -13.72 3.33
N THR A 10 2.81 -12.50 3.26
CA THR A 10 3.09 -11.41 4.22
C THR A 10 1.87 -11.04 5.08
N ALA A 11 0.88 -11.93 5.14
CA ALA A 11 -0.31 -11.78 5.97
C ALA A 11 -0.65 -13.14 6.58
N HIS A 12 -0.14 -13.38 7.79
CA HIS A 12 -0.23 -14.66 8.50
C HIS A 12 -1.64 -15.05 8.95
N GLN A 13 -2.58 -14.09 9.04
CA GLN A 13 -3.98 -14.35 9.33
C GLN A 13 -4.79 -14.41 8.04
N ARG A 14 -5.41 -15.57 7.75
CA ARG A 14 -6.32 -15.73 6.61
C ARG A 14 -7.45 -14.70 6.68
N PRO A 15 -7.50 -13.71 5.79
CA PRO A 15 -8.59 -12.76 5.77
C PRO A 15 -9.89 -13.48 5.42
N GLN A 16 -10.97 -13.22 6.15
CA GLN A 16 -12.33 -13.64 5.72
C GLN A 16 -12.89 -12.73 4.60
N GLN A 17 -12.06 -11.82 4.08
CA GLN A 17 -12.39 -10.81 3.07
C GLN A 17 -11.43 -10.89 1.89
N PHE A 18 -11.97 -10.88 0.67
CA PHE A 18 -11.19 -10.85 -0.56
C PHE A 18 -11.18 -9.44 -1.16
N SER A 19 -10.00 -8.86 -1.37
CA SER A 19 -9.87 -7.53 -1.98
C SER A 19 -9.65 -7.66 -3.49
N VAL A 20 -10.57 -7.13 -4.30
CA VAL A 20 -10.45 -7.12 -5.77
C VAL A 20 -10.34 -5.68 -6.27
N MET A 21 -9.30 -5.40 -7.07
CA MET A 21 -9.10 -4.12 -7.73
C MET A 21 -9.50 -4.22 -9.21
N THR A 22 -10.36 -3.32 -9.69
CA THR A 22 -10.83 -3.30 -11.09
C THR A 22 -10.94 -1.87 -11.62
N THR A 23 -11.21 -1.70 -12.91
CA THR A 23 -11.57 -0.41 -13.50
C THR A 23 -13.07 -0.14 -13.47
N PHE A 24 -13.45 1.12 -13.65
CA PHE A 24 -14.84 1.54 -13.86
C PHE A 24 -15.40 1.04 -15.20
N PRO A 25 -16.74 0.88 -15.35
CA PRO A 25 -17.79 1.17 -14.36
C PRO A 25 -17.93 0.11 -13.27
N LYS A 26 -18.56 0.48 -12.15
CA LYS A 26 -18.78 -0.43 -11.02
C LYS A 26 -19.58 -1.66 -11.46
N ARG A 27 -19.04 -2.86 -11.22
CA ARG A 27 -19.77 -4.12 -11.47
C ARG A 27 -20.88 -4.27 -10.42
N ARG A 28 -21.99 -4.89 -10.81
CA ARG A 28 -23.05 -5.24 -9.85
C ARG A 28 -22.49 -6.30 -8.90
N VAL A 29 -22.43 -5.97 -7.61
CA VAL A 29 -21.90 -6.89 -6.59
C VAL A 29 -22.81 -8.10 -6.47
N VAL A 30 -22.25 -9.29 -6.68
CA VAL A 30 -22.90 -10.57 -6.37
C VAL A 30 -22.28 -11.06 -5.07
N SER A 31 -23.00 -10.93 -3.96
CA SER A 31 -22.57 -11.53 -2.70
C SER A 31 -22.97 -13.01 -2.68
N THR A 32 -22.03 -13.86 -2.29
CA THR A 32 -22.28 -15.29 -2.07
C THR A 32 -22.20 -15.52 -0.56
N ARG A 33 -23.08 -16.35 0.01
CA ARG A 33 -23.48 -16.32 1.43
C ARG A 33 -22.36 -16.40 2.50
N ASN A 34 -21.12 -16.77 2.16
CA ASN A 34 -20.03 -16.97 3.12
C ASN A 34 -18.70 -16.27 2.76
N VAL A 35 -18.67 -15.41 1.73
CA VAL A 35 -17.44 -14.71 1.32
C VAL A 35 -17.73 -13.24 1.09
N THR A 36 -17.04 -12.38 1.84
CA THR A 36 -17.07 -10.94 1.63
C THR A 36 -16.01 -10.56 0.61
N ILE A 37 -16.42 -9.86 -0.46
CA ILE A 37 -15.51 -9.33 -1.47
C ILE A 37 -15.56 -7.80 -1.42
N ASP A 38 -14.41 -7.19 -1.15
CA ASP A 38 -14.22 -5.75 -1.16
C ASP A 38 -13.75 -5.29 -2.54
N TRP A 39 -14.56 -4.47 -3.19
CA TRP A 39 -14.32 -3.98 -4.54
C TRP A 39 -13.70 -2.59 -4.52
N TYR A 40 -12.48 -2.50 -5.02
CA TYR A 40 -11.74 -1.26 -5.20
C TYR A 40 -11.66 -0.90 -6.69
N TYR A 41 -11.59 0.40 -6.96
CA TYR A 41 -11.66 0.93 -8.31
C TYR A 41 -10.52 1.91 -8.60
N ARG A 42 -9.93 1.81 -9.80
CA ARG A 42 -8.94 2.76 -10.31
C ARG A 42 -9.17 3.03 -11.81
N ASP A 43 -8.58 4.10 -12.32
CA ASP A 43 -8.81 4.55 -13.70
C ASP A 43 -8.17 3.61 -14.75
N GLY A 44 -7.06 2.96 -14.39
CA GLY A 44 -6.39 1.95 -15.22
C GLY A 44 -5.62 0.96 -14.37
N LEU A 45 -5.44 -0.27 -14.87
CA LEU A 45 -4.62 -1.28 -14.21
C LEU A 45 -3.16 -1.14 -14.67
N PRO A 46 -2.18 -1.04 -13.74
CA PRO A 46 -0.77 -1.06 -14.09
C PRO A 46 -0.35 -2.50 -14.43
N GLU A 47 -0.60 -2.92 -15.67
CA GLU A 47 -0.40 -4.29 -16.15
C GLU A 47 1.00 -4.86 -15.84
N GLU A 48 2.03 -4.00 -15.94
CA GLU A 48 3.44 -4.29 -15.66
C GLU A 48 3.75 -4.52 -14.17
N ALA A 49 2.86 -4.06 -13.27
CA ALA A 49 2.98 -4.26 -11.83
C ALA A 49 2.10 -5.41 -11.33
N LEU A 50 1.55 -6.23 -12.23
CA LEU A 50 0.80 -7.44 -11.89
C LEU A 50 1.66 -8.69 -12.13
N ILE A 51 1.67 -9.60 -11.17
CA ILE A 51 2.33 -10.90 -11.26
C ILE A 51 1.29 -12.02 -11.31
N THR A 52 1.65 -13.11 -11.99
CA THR A 52 0.79 -14.31 -12.07
C THR A 52 1.13 -15.29 -10.94
N LYS A 53 0.12 -15.75 -10.23
CA LYS A 53 0.23 -16.82 -9.22
C LYS A 53 -0.64 -18.00 -9.61
N ASN A 54 -0.11 -19.20 -9.40
CA ASN A 54 -0.86 -20.44 -9.55
C ASN A 54 -1.72 -20.67 -8.29
N THR A 55 -2.93 -21.14 -8.52
CA THR A 55 -3.90 -21.57 -7.50
C THR A 55 -4.39 -22.96 -7.86
N GLU A 56 -5.04 -23.65 -6.92
CA GLU A 56 -5.61 -24.98 -7.16
C GLU A 56 -6.57 -25.02 -8.37
N THR A 57 -7.25 -23.91 -8.65
CA THR A 57 -8.26 -23.81 -9.73
C THR A 57 -7.77 -23.11 -11.00
N GLY A 58 -6.49 -22.73 -11.08
CA GLY A 58 -5.93 -22.04 -12.25
C GLY A 58 -4.97 -20.90 -11.90
N THR A 59 -4.74 -19.98 -12.82
CA THR A 59 -3.86 -18.82 -12.60
C THR A 59 -4.66 -17.57 -12.27
N ILE A 60 -4.20 -16.82 -11.28
CA ILE A 60 -4.71 -15.49 -10.95
C ILE A 60 -3.62 -14.44 -11.12
N ARG A 61 -4.03 -13.18 -11.31
CA ARG A 61 -3.12 -12.03 -11.33
C ARG A 61 -3.27 -11.25 -10.04
N ILE A 62 -2.15 -10.94 -9.41
CA ILE A 62 -2.10 -10.16 -8.19
C ILE A 62 -1.16 -8.97 -8.37
N SER A 63 -1.35 -7.93 -7.56
CA SER A 63 -0.40 -6.83 -7.45
C SER A 63 0.98 -7.34 -7.02
N ASN A 64 2.05 -6.78 -7.58
CA ASN A 64 3.40 -6.99 -7.08
C ASN A 64 3.56 -6.40 -5.66
N PRO A 65 4.68 -6.67 -4.96
CA PRO A 65 4.91 -6.16 -3.61
C PRO A 65 4.75 -4.64 -3.46
N LEU A 66 5.42 -3.82 -4.30
CA LEU A 66 5.33 -2.36 -4.19
C LEU A 66 3.93 -1.81 -4.45
N LEU A 67 3.21 -2.37 -5.43
CA LEU A 67 1.84 -1.97 -5.70
C LEU A 67 0.91 -2.37 -4.54
N THR A 68 1.13 -3.55 -3.97
CA THR A 68 0.38 -4.03 -2.80
C THR A 68 0.60 -3.08 -1.61
N ALA A 69 1.86 -2.69 -1.34
CA ALA A 69 2.21 -1.73 -0.30
C ALA A 69 1.54 -0.37 -0.52
N ALA A 70 1.64 0.19 -1.73
CA ALA A 70 1.03 1.46 -2.09
C ALA A 70 -0.50 1.44 -1.90
N ASP A 71 -1.13 0.35 -2.33
CA ASP A 71 -2.57 0.19 -2.18
C ASP A 71 -2.96 0.06 -0.69
N LEU A 72 -2.26 -0.75 0.12
CA LEU A 72 -2.54 -0.90 1.55
C LEU A 72 -2.51 0.44 2.28
N VAL A 73 -1.51 1.27 1.98
CA VAL A 73 -1.41 2.64 2.52
C VAL A 73 -2.57 3.51 2.03
N GLN A 74 -2.90 3.46 0.74
CA GLN A 74 -3.97 4.27 0.17
C GLN A 74 -5.34 3.96 0.79
N TYR A 75 -5.60 2.69 1.12
CA TYR A 75 -6.89 2.23 1.63
C TYR A 75 -6.82 1.79 3.10
N GLN A 76 -5.84 2.27 3.86
CA GLN A 76 -5.60 1.90 5.26
C GLN A 76 -6.84 1.89 6.16
N GLN A 77 -7.80 2.81 5.95
CA GLN A 77 -9.05 2.87 6.72
C GLN A 77 -9.93 1.62 6.55
N HIS A 78 -9.83 0.94 5.41
CA HIS A 78 -10.55 -0.31 5.14
C HIS A 78 -9.78 -1.56 5.60
N GLU A 79 -8.48 -1.44 5.81
CA GLU A 79 -7.58 -2.56 6.10
C GLU A 79 -7.21 -2.67 7.58
N GLY A 80 -7.86 -1.89 8.47
CA GLY A 80 -7.65 -1.93 9.92
C GLY A 80 -6.73 -0.83 10.47
N GLY A 81 -6.45 0.20 9.68
CA GLY A 81 -5.66 1.35 10.10
C GLY A 81 -4.16 1.24 9.77
N LEU A 82 -3.43 2.33 10.05
CA LEU A 82 -2.00 2.43 9.73
C LEU A 82 -1.12 1.45 10.52
N SER A 83 -1.48 1.09 11.75
CA SER A 83 -0.77 0.09 12.56
C SER A 83 -0.73 -1.28 11.87
N ARG A 84 -1.90 -1.82 11.50
CA ARG A 84 -1.98 -3.09 10.79
C ARG A 84 -1.28 -3.04 9.43
N VAL A 85 -1.38 -1.91 8.73
CA VAL A 85 -0.65 -1.71 7.47
C VAL A 85 0.86 -1.73 7.72
N ALA A 86 1.36 -1.11 8.78
CA ALA A 86 2.79 -1.09 9.11
C ALA A 86 3.34 -2.50 9.38
N THR A 87 2.64 -3.32 10.16
CA THR A 87 3.04 -4.73 10.40
C THR A 87 3.09 -5.54 9.09
N ILE A 88 2.11 -5.37 8.18
CA ILE A 88 2.15 -6.05 6.87
C ILE A 88 3.31 -5.52 6.01
N LEU A 89 3.62 -4.22 6.10
CA LEU A 89 4.73 -3.61 5.37
C LEU A 89 6.09 -4.10 5.85
N GLU A 90 6.22 -4.45 7.13
CA GLU A 90 7.45 -5.04 7.70
C GLU A 90 7.80 -6.36 7.05
N GLU A 91 6.83 -7.26 6.87
CA GLU A 91 7.07 -8.53 6.16
C GLU A 91 7.18 -8.33 4.64
N LEU A 92 6.45 -7.35 4.09
CA LEU A 92 6.41 -7.11 2.64
C LEU A 92 7.66 -6.39 2.11
N SER A 93 8.34 -5.60 2.94
CA SER A 93 9.53 -4.82 2.58
C SER A 93 10.62 -5.70 1.98
N GLU A 94 10.82 -6.92 2.50
CA GLU A 94 11.81 -7.90 2.03
C GLU A 94 11.64 -8.30 0.56
N GLN A 95 10.42 -8.14 0.01
CA GLN A 95 10.08 -8.51 -1.35
C GLN A 95 9.98 -7.30 -2.30
N ILE A 96 10.13 -6.08 -1.79
CA ILE A 96 10.04 -4.86 -2.58
C ILE A 96 11.39 -4.57 -3.25
N ASP A 97 11.34 -4.32 -4.56
CA ASP A 97 12.47 -3.82 -5.34
C ASP A 97 12.05 -2.51 -5.99
N ILE A 98 12.34 -1.39 -5.33
CA ILE A 98 11.93 -0.05 -5.78
C ILE A 98 12.43 0.25 -7.19
N ASN A 99 13.69 -0.08 -7.47
CA ASN A 99 14.35 0.24 -8.74
C ASN A 99 13.67 -0.47 -9.91
N LYS A 100 13.12 -1.67 -9.71
CA LYS A 100 12.37 -2.40 -10.74
C LYS A 100 10.88 -2.10 -10.74
N GLN A 101 10.28 -1.82 -9.59
CA GLN A 101 8.82 -1.81 -9.43
C GLN A 101 8.20 -0.41 -9.47
N PHE A 102 8.97 0.66 -9.24
CA PHE A 102 8.43 2.02 -9.10
C PHE A 102 7.95 2.63 -10.42
N ALA A 103 8.78 2.56 -11.47
CA ALA A 103 8.51 3.29 -12.72
C ALA A 103 7.13 3.00 -13.33
N PRO A 104 6.65 1.73 -13.39
CA PRO A 104 5.30 1.43 -13.87
C PRO A 104 4.17 1.98 -13.01
N LEU A 105 4.44 2.33 -11.75
CA LEU A 105 3.44 2.77 -10.77
C LEU A 105 3.36 4.29 -10.63
N ALA A 106 4.40 5.02 -11.05
CA ALA A 106 4.52 6.46 -10.86
C ALA A 106 3.31 7.26 -11.41
N THR A 107 2.68 6.78 -12.49
CA THR A 107 1.51 7.42 -13.11
C THR A 107 0.17 6.94 -12.55
N TYR A 108 0.13 5.77 -11.90
CA TYR A 108 -1.10 5.16 -11.38
C TYR A 108 -1.33 5.47 -9.89
N VAL A 109 -0.26 5.66 -9.12
CA VAL A 109 -0.32 5.90 -7.68
C VAL A 109 -0.12 7.39 -7.40
N LYS A 110 -0.99 7.96 -6.57
CA LYS A 110 -0.93 9.39 -6.22
C LYS A 110 0.33 9.69 -5.40
N LYS A 111 0.95 10.84 -5.65
CA LYS A 111 2.13 11.34 -4.91
C LYS A 111 1.97 11.26 -3.38
N VAL A 112 0.77 11.57 -2.90
CA VAL A 112 0.45 11.54 -1.46
C VAL A 112 0.63 10.15 -0.85
N VAL A 113 0.40 9.07 -1.60
CA VAL A 113 0.62 7.69 -1.14
C VAL A 113 2.13 7.44 -0.97
N TRP A 114 2.95 7.85 -1.94
CA TRP A 114 4.41 7.74 -1.85
C TRP A 114 5.02 8.54 -0.69
N GLN A 115 4.38 9.63 -0.25
CA GLN A 115 4.82 10.36 0.95
C GLN A 115 4.75 9.52 2.23
N ARG A 116 4.03 8.39 2.23
CA ARG A 116 3.98 7.46 3.37
C ARG A 116 5.15 6.47 3.35
N GLY A 117 6.16 6.68 2.49
CA GLY A 117 7.50 6.14 2.70
C GLY A 117 8.09 6.52 4.07
N TYR A 118 7.55 7.56 4.73
CA TYR A 118 7.75 7.83 6.16
C TYR A 118 7.57 6.58 7.04
N ILE A 119 6.56 5.75 6.76
CA ILE A 119 6.27 4.53 7.52
C ILE A 119 7.40 3.51 7.34
N LEU A 120 7.87 3.32 6.10
CA LEU A 120 9.01 2.44 5.82
C LEU A 120 10.26 2.90 6.57
N GLU A 121 10.54 4.21 6.60
CA GLU A 121 11.76 4.75 7.22
C GLU A 121 11.73 4.78 8.75
N ASN A 122 10.60 5.17 9.35
CA ASN A 122 10.52 5.56 10.76
C ASN A 122 9.69 4.61 11.62
N VAL A 123 8.90 3.73 11.02
CA VAL A 123 8.07 2.76 11.75
C VAL A 123 8.61 1.35 11.52
N VAL A 124 8.76 0.98 10.24
CA VAL A 124 9.29 -0.34 9.83
C VAL A 124 10.83 -0.37 9.84
N GLU A 125 11.47 0.80 9.91
CA GLU A 125 12.93 0.97 9.97
C GLU A 125 13.72 0.46 8.73
N GLU A 126 13.05 0.27 7.60
CA GLU A 126 13.61 -0.13 6.30
C GLU A 126 14.20 1.05 5.53
N LYS A 127 15.28 1.62 6.10
CA LYS A 127 15.89 2.87 5.62
C LYS A 127 16.38 2.81 4.17
N ASN A 128 17.03 1.71 3.76
CA ASN A 128 17.53 1.57 2.39
C ASN A 128 16.39 1.59 1.37
N LEU A 129 15.29 0.90 1.68
CA LEU A 129 14.11 0.87 0.82
C LEU A 129 13.44 2.25 0.74
N ALA A 130 13.37 2.94 1.88
CA ALA A 130 12.86 4.29 1.96
C ALA A 130 13.75 5.32 1.22
N ASP A 131 15.06 5.14 1.24
CA ASP A 131 16.03 5.93 0.48
C ASP A 131 15.81 5.77 -1.03
N ASP A 132 15.78 4.53 -1.53
CA ASP A 132 15.50 4.24 -2.93
C ASP A 132 14.15 4.85 -3.38
N LEU A 133 13.10 4.68 -2.57
CA LEU A 133 11.78 5.24 -2.88
C LEU A 133 11.81 6.76 -2.93
N TYR A 134 12.51 7.39 -1.98
CA TYR A 134 12.63 8.84 -1.92
C TYR A 134 13.37 9.40 -3.13
N GLU A 135 14.43 8.73 -3.58
CA GLU A 135 15.17 9.12 -4.78
C GLU A 135 14.29 9.07 -6.04
N GLN A 136 13.58 7.96 -6.24
CA GLN A 136 12.63 7.82 -7.35
C GLN A 136 11.52 8.88 -7.30
N LEU A 137 10.96 9.13 -6.11
CA LEU A 137 9.92 10.13 -5.87
C LEU A 137 10.39 11.54 -6.25
N ARG A 138 11.59 11.95 -5.82
CA ARG A 138 12.16 13.25 -6.17
C ARG A 138 12.42 13.39 -7.67
N ALA A 139 12.91 12.34 -8.30
CA ALA A 139 13.23 12.36 -9.73
C ALA A 139 11.98 12.45 -10.60
N SER A 140 10.89 11.76 -10.22
CA SER A 140 9.71 11.59 -11.09
C SER A 140 8.52 12.50 -10.78
N LEU A 141 8.38 13.00 -9.55
CA LEU A 141 7.09 13.55 -9.08
C LEU A 141 7.17 14.99 -8.53
N GLY A 142 8.32 15.66 -8.58
CA GLY A 142 8.45 17.09 -8.27
C GLY A 142 8.17 17.45 -6.80
N TYR A 143 7.71 18.69 -6.54
CA TYR A 143 7.59 19.22 -5.18
C TYR A 143 6.47 18.57 -4.34
N LEU A 144 6.78 18.24 -3.09
CA LEU A 144 5.86 17.68 -2.10
C LEU A 144 5.29 18.77 -1.19
N LYS A 145 3.99 18.69 -0.89
CA LYS A 145 3.33 19.54 0.12
C LYS A 145 3.18 18.77 1.43
N TYR A 146 3.14 19.49 2.55
CA TYR A 146 2.82 18.87 3.84
C TYR A 146 1.42 18.25 3.80
N GLN A 147 1.32 17.00 4.27
CA GLN A 147 0.07 16.24 4.39
C GLN A 147 0.01 15.56 5.76
N PRO A 148 -1.17 15.44 6.40
CA PRO A 148 -1.30 14.67 7.63
C PRO A 148 -0.97 13.19 7.39
N LEU A 149 -0.32 12.53 8.35
CA LEU A 149 0.00 11.11 8.27
C LEU A 149 -1.27 10.27 8.15
N SER A 150 -2.26 10.55 9.01
CA SER A 150 -3.61 9.98 8.96
C SER A 150 -4.66 11.07 8.70
N THR A 151 -5.63 10.80 7.82
CA THR A 151 -6.79 11.67 7.62
C THR A 151 -7.93 11.40 8.59
N SER A 152 -7.77 10.43 9.50
CA SER A 152 -8.80 10.01 10.47
C SER A 152 -8.71 10.76 11.80
N THR A 153 -7.63 11.50 12.02
CA THR A 153 -7.35 12.30 13.22
C THR A 153 -7.12 13.75 12.85
N GLU A 154 -7.21 14.66 13.82
CA GLU A 154 -6.91 16.07 13.60
C GLU A 154 -5.47 16.24 13.09
N ASP A 155 -5.24 17.21 12.21
CA ASP A 155 -3.89 17.49 11.70
C ASP A 155 -3.00 18.06 12.81
N ASN A 156 -1.72 17.69 12.80
CA ASN A 156 -0.72 18.19 13.75
C ASN A 156 0.42 18.91 13.02
N PRO A 157 0.20 20.16 12.58
CA PRO A 157 1.22 20.94 11.89
C PRO A 157 2.36 21.38 12.82
N SER A 158 2.41 21.01 14.09
CA SER A 158 3.55 21.33 14.97
C SER A 158 4.62 20.23 14.96
N ASN A 159 4.22 18.98 14.72
CA ASN A 159 5.11 17.84 14.62
C ASN A 159 5.18 17.36 13.17
N ARG A 160 6.34 17.50 12.51
CA ARG A 160 6.46 17.23 11.07
C ARG A 160 7.75 16.53 10.71
N ASP A 161 7.64 15.61 9.76
CA ASP A 161 8.76 15.11 9.00
C ASP A 161 9.03 15.98 7.75
N ILE A 162 10.26 16.48 7.64
CA ILE A 162 10.67 17.41 6.58
C ILE A 162 10.92 16.68 5.26
N ARG A 163 11.41 15.43 5.33
CA ARG A 163 11.85 14.64 4.18
C ARG A 163 10.66 14.28 3.31
N TRP A 164 9.67 13.63 3.89
CA TRP A 164 8.44 13.16 3.26
C TRP A 164 7.33 14.22 3.21
N LYS A 165 7.52 15.35 3.89
CA LYS A 165 6.51 16.40 4.07
C LYS A 165 5.23 15.83 4.69
N ILE A 166 5.38 15.22 5.85
CA ILE A 166 4.27 14.62 6.60
C ILE A 166 4.11 15.34 7.94
N ASN A 167 2.88 15.68 8.31
CA ASN A 167 2.53 16.10 9.66
C ASN A 167 2.21 14.85 10.48
N ILE A 168 2.97 14.61 11.54
CA ILE A 168 2.89 13.40 12.36
C ILE A 168 1.78 13.61 13.39
N ASN A 169 0.58 13.17 13.02
CA ASN A 169 -0.66 13.40 13.76
C ASN A 169 -1.30 12.12 14.32
N VAL A 170 -0.57 11.01 14.26
CA VAL A 170 -0.93 9.73 14.85
C VAL A 170 0.37 8.98 15.17
N GLU A 171 0.37 8.22 16.26
CA GLU A 171 1.42 7.26 16.58
C GLU A 171 1.05 5.91 15.95
N ILE A 172 2.04 5.24 15.33
CA ILE A 172 1.85 3.96 14.68
C ILE A 172 2.66 2.94 15.46
N GLU A 173 1.96 2.05 16.15
CA GLU A 173 2.53 0.89 16.82
C GLU A 173 2.39 -0.32 15.89
N THR A 174 3.49 -1.05 15.66
CA THR A 174 3.47 -2.37 15.04
C THR A 174 3.24 -3.41 16.13
N ASP A 175 2.42 -4.42 15.82
CA ASP A 175 2.27 -5.55 16.73
C ASP A 175 3.59 -6.35 16.74
N ASP A 176 4.15 -6.62 17.93
CA ASP A 176 5.24 -7.58 18.10
C ASP A 176 4.72 -8.97 17.66
N ILE A 177 5.32 -9.55 16.61
CA ILE A 177 5.01 -10.90 16.12
C ILE A 177 5.65 -11.97 17.03
#